data_AF-A0ABC8EPC1-F1
#
_entry.id   AF-A0ABC8EPC1-F1
#
_cell.length_a   1.000
_cell.length_b   1.000
_cell.length_c   1.000
_cell.angle_alpha   90.00
_cell.angle_beta   90.00
_cell.angle_gamma   90.00
#
_symmetry.space_group_name_H-M   'P 1'
#
loop_
_entity.id
_entity.type
_entity.pdbx_description
1 polymer ?
#
loop_
_entity_poly.entity_id
_entity_poly.type
_entity_poly.pdbx_seq_one_letter_code
_entity_poly.pdbx_strand_id
1 'polypeptide(L)' 'MTLNATLTSEYRPGEGRTALFQRTYSEREPCRANTPGALSEAMSRAMSRISAQILNDIYQVAATR' A
#
# COMPACT_ATOMS: atom_id res chain seq x y z
N MET A 1 -7.12 6.25 7.19
CA MET A 1 -7.27 5.23 6.15
C MET A 1 -6.22 4.16 6.42
N THR A 2 -6.63 2.90 6.46
CA THR A 2 -5.73 1.77 6.73
C THR A 2 -5.85 0.78 5.59
N LEU A 3 -4.72 0.26 5.12
CA LEU A 3 -4.66 -0.68 4.01
C LEU A 3 -3.62 -1.76 4.32
N ASN A 4 -3.98 -3.03 4.12
CA ASN A 4 -3.03 -4.14 4.20
C ASN A 4 -2.61 -4.52 2.78
N ALA A 5 -1.30 -4.58 2.53
CA ALA A 5 -0.76 -4.98 1.24
C ALA A 5 0.21 -6.15 1.42
N THR A 6 0.09 -7.13 0.53
CA THR A 6 0.96 -8.30 0.46
C THR A 6 1.62 -8.34 -0.91
N LEU A 7 2.95 -8.37 -0.93
CA LEU A 7 3.73 -8.66 -2.15
C LEU A 7 4.06 -10.15 -2.17
N THR A 8 3.80 -10.80 -3.29
CA THR A 8 4.11 -12.22 -3.50
C THR A 8 5.08 -12.39 -4.66
N SER A 9 5.85 -13.48 -4.63
CA SER A 9 6.66 -13.89 -5.77
C SER A 9 5.75 -14.33 -6.92
N GLU A 10 6.33 -14.35 -8.11
CA GLU A 10 5.78 -15.13 -9.20
C GLU A 10 5.63 -16.61 -8.79
N TYR A 11 4.68 -17.29 -9.43
CA TYR A 11 4.51 -18.72 -9.24
C TYR A 11 5.61 -19.47 -10.01
N ARG A 12 6.37 -20.32 -9.31
CA ARG A 12 7.31 -21.26 -9.93
C ARG A 12 6.88 -22.71 -9.70
N PRO A 13 6.80 -23.55 -10.74
CA PRO A 13 6.53 -24.98 -10.59
C PRO A 13 7.58 -25.62 -9.67
N GLY A 14 7.13 -26.32 -8.62
CA GLY A 14 8.01 -26.95 -7.62
C GLY A 14 8.19 -26.14 -6.32
N GLU A 15 8.07 -24.81 -6.37
CA GLU A 15 8.26 -23.90 -5.22
C GLU A 15 6.98 -23.18 -4.77
N GLY A 16 6.00 -22.98 -5.67
CA GLY A 16 4.75 -22.30 -5.38
C GLY A 16 4.86 -20.76 -5.43
N ARG A 17 3.96 -20.05 -4.75
CA ARG A 17 4.03 -18.60 -4.52
C ARG A 17 4.47 -18.36 -3.08
N THR A 18 5.46 -17.50 -2.88
CA THR A 18 5.93 -17.11 -1.55
C THR A 18 5.57 -15.66 -1.27
N ALA A 19 5.11 -15.35 -0.06
CA ALA A 19 4.94 -13.96 0.37
C ALA A 19 6.32 -13.32 0.56
N LEU A 20 6.61 -12.26 -0.20
CA LEU A 20 7.84 -11.48 -0.09
C LEU A 20 7.75 -10.51 1.08
N PHE A 21 6.58 -9.90 1.27
CA PHE A 21 6.25 -9.20 2.51
C PHE A 21 4.73 -9.05 2.65
N GLN A 22 4.30 -8.77 3.87
CA GLN A 22 2.96 -8.28 4.18
C GLN A 22 3.09 -7.13 5.18
N ARG A 23 2.50 -5.98 4.86
CA ARG A 23 2.56 -4.78 5.70
C ARG A 23 1.23 -4.06 5.73
N THR A 24 0.92 -3.50 6.90
CA THR A 24 -0.23 -2.61 7.08
C THR A 24 0.25 -1.16 7.04
N TYR A 25 -0.35 -0.38 6.15
CA TYR A 25 -0.12 1.05 5.98
C TYR A 25 -1.29 1.81 6.59
N SER A 26 -0.99 2.91 7.29
CA SER A 26 -2.00 3.71 7.95
C SER A 26 -1.65 5.18 7.79
N GLU A 27 -2.54 5.93 7.15
CA GLU A 27 -2.39 7.37 6.94
C GLU A 27 -3.63 8.11 7.42
N ARG A 28 -3.42 9.30 7.96
CA ARG A 28 -4.49 10.17 8.45
C ARG A 28 -4.43 11.49 7.70
N GLU A 29 -5.54 11.81 7.03
CA GLU A 29 -5.73 13.06 6.33
C GLU A 29 -6.94 13.79 6.92
N PRO A 30 -6.84 15.10 7.16
CA PRO A 30 -7.98 15.87 7.64
C PRO A 30 -9.09 15.91 6.58
N CYS A 31 -10.31 15.59 7.00
CA CYS A 31 -11.51 15.82 6.21
C CYS A 31 -11.99 17.25 6.48
N ARG A 32 -11.90 18.11 5.47
CA ARG A 32 -12.11 19.57 5.64
C ARG A 32 -13.59 19.97 5.75
N ALA A 33 -14.51 19.08 5.40
CA ALA A 33 -15.95 19.31 5.50
C ALA A 33 -16.68 17.98 5.69
N ASN A 34 -17.86 17.99 6.31
CA ASN A 34 -18.68 16.79 6.47
C ASN A 34 -19.52 16.52 5.20
N THR A 35 -18.84 16.29 4.08
CA THR A 35 -19.46 15.95 2.80
C THR A 35 -18.79 14.73 2.18
N PRO A 36 -19.51 13.94 1.37
CA PRO A 36 -18.92 12.80 0.66
C PRO A 36 -17.72 13.19 -0.22
N GLY A 37 -17.77 14.37 -0.86
CA GLY A 37 -16.67 14.88 -1.68
C GLY A 37 -15.40 15.15 -0.86
N ALA A 38 -15.53 15.86 0.26
CA ALA A 38 -14.39 16.15 1.13
C ALA A 38 -13.77 14.88 1.75
N LEU A 39 -14.58 13.85 2.01
CA LEU A 39 -14.10 12.54 2.43
C LEU A 39 -13.29 11.86 1.32
N SER A 40 -13.82 11.82 0.09
CA SER A 40 -13.13 11.23 -1.07
C SER A 40 -11.78 11.91 -1.33
N GLU A 41 -11.72 13.24 -1.20
CA GLU A 41 -10.47 13.99 -1.31
C GLU A 41 -9.46 13.63 -0.20
N ALA A 42 -9.91 13.53 1.05
CA ALA A 42 -9.05 13.10 2.16
C ALA A 42 -8.54 11.67 1.96
N MET A 43 -9.39 10.76 1.47
CA MET A 43 -8.99 9.40 1.10
C MET A 43 -7.98 9.39 -0.04
N SER A 44 -8.17 10.21 -1.07
CA SER A 44 -7.27 10.31 -2.22
C SER A 44 -5.88 10.80 -1.80
N ARG A 45 -5.82 11.81 -0.92
CA ARG A 45 -4.56 12.28 -0.32
C ARG A 45 -3.87 11.18 0.50
N ALA A 46 -4.63 10.47 1.33
CA ALA A 46 -4.08 9.38 2.15
C ALA A 46 -3.57 8.24 1.25
N MET A 47 -4.32 7.89 0.21
CA MET A 47 -3.93 6.84 -0.73
C MET A 47 -2.66 7.20 -1.51
N SER A 48 -2.49 8.46 -1.91
CA SER A 48 -1.26 8.94 -2.57
C SER A 48 -0.02 8.77 -1.69
N ARG A 49 -0.13 9.02 -0.37
CA ARG A 49 0.96 8.78 0.59
C ARG A 49 1.23 7.30 0.79
N ILE A 50 0.17 6.51 0.99
CA ILE A 50 0.27 5.04 1.13
C ILE A 50 0.92 4.44 -0.13
N SER A 51 0.53 4.87 -1.34
CA SER A 51 1.10 4.35 -2.58
C SER A 51 2.58 4.65 -2.70
N ALA A 52 3.03 5.84 -2.31
CA ALA A 52 4.45 6.17 -2.30
C ALA A 52 5.26 5.27 -1.34
N GLN A 53 4.71 4.98 -0.15
CA GLN A 53 5.33 4.06 0.80
C GLN A 53 5.38 2.62 0.26
N ILE A 54 4.29 2.12 -0.29
CA ILE A 54 4.23 0.78 -0.90
C ILE A 54 5.26 0.65 -2.02
N LEU A 55 5.36 1.64 -2.92
CA LEU A 55 6.31 1.62 -4.01
C LEU A 55 7.75 1.59 -3.51
N ASN A 56 8.09 2.41 -2.51
CA ASN A 56 9.41 2.39 -1.91
C ASN A 56 9.72 1.02 -1.27
N ASP A 57 8.79 0.45 -0.50
CA ASP A 57 8.95 -0.87 0.10
C ASP A 57 9.15 -1.97 -0.96
N ILE A 58 8.42 -1.91 -2.07
CA ILE A 58 8.61 -2.82 -3.21
C ILE A 58 10.02 -2.64 -3.80
N TYR A 59 10.46 -1.40 -4.04
CA TYR A 59 11.80 -1.13 -4.58
C TYR A 59 12.90 -1.65 -3.68
N GLN A 60 12.80 -1.48 -2.37
CA GLN A 60 13.78 -2.00 -1.40
C GLN A 60 13.87 -3.53 -1.45
N VAL A 61 12.72 -4.20 -1.52
CA VAL A 61 12.67 -5.67 -1.60
C VAL A 61 13.19 -6.18 -2.95
N ALA A 62 12.89 -5.46 -4.05
CA ALA A 62 13.37 -5.80 -5.38
C ALA A 62 14.87 -5.56 -5.57
N ALA A 63 15.42 -4.47 -5.01
CA ALA A 63 16.84 -4.11 -5.15
C ALA A 63 17.79 -4.97 -4.30
N THR A 64 17.28 -5.67 -3.29
CA THR A 64 18.07 -6.53 -2.39
C THR A 64 18.18 -7.98 -2.91
N ARG A 65 17.65 -8.28 -4.11
CA ARG A 65 17.65 -9.62 -4.72
C ARG A 65 18.50 -9.72 -5.97
#